data_AF-A0A1G1J3V6-F1
#
_entry.id   AF-A0A1G1J3V6-F1
#
_cell.length_a   1.000
_cell.length_b   1.000
_cell.length_c   1.000
_cell.angle_alpha   90.00
_cell.angle_beta   90.00
_cell.angle_gamma   90.00
#
_symmetry.space_group_name_H-M   'P 1'
#
loop_
_entity.id
_entity.type
_entity.pdbx_description
1 polymer ?
#
loop_
_entity_poly.entity_id
_entity_poly.type
_entity_poly.pdbx_seq_one_letter_code
_entity_poly.pdbx_strand_id
1 'polypeptide(L)'
;LYLSPEPPNDFAYWVSHTLGEYKLGEELSSIDICEFSAIRELREKIITVIEDHLFESMEPLRYAPRGKEFEFIRAHSFVMHTGFKARTLEEFLAILEKITIHSIYFHIFEARLRLEKGVNDFSFWIDTSLGAPELAKAIAVLDPYTFTMEGLRQKLIDIIRNSAFTDA
;
A
#
# COMPACT_ATOMS: atom_id res chain seq x y z
N LEU A 1 -8.86 -3.78 14.42
CA LEU A 1 -9.19 -2.35 14.22
C LEU A 1 -7.91 -1.64 13.80
N TYR A 2 -7.66 -1.52 12.50
CA TYR A 2 -6.58 -0.70 11.94
C TYR A 2 -7.25 0.28 10.98
N LEU A 3 -7.98 1.24 11.55
CA LEU A 3 -8.21 2.53 10.90
C LEU A 3 -7.13 3.40 11.51
N SER A 4 -6.08 3.77 10.77
CA SER A 4 -5.00 4.57 11.35
C SER A 4 -5.44 6.02 11.49
N PRO A 5 -5.53 6.59 12.70
CA PRO A 5 -5.56 8.02 12.94
C PRO A 5 -4.15 8.54 13.27
N GLU A 6 -3.10 7.83 12.84
CA GLU A 6 -1.71 8.28 12.90
C GLU A 6 -1.25 8.75 11.52
N PRO A 7 -0.24 9.65 11.45
CA PRO A 7 0.33 10.09 10.19
C PRO A 7 0.65 8.88 9.30
N PRO A 8 0.40 8.95 7.98
CA PRO A 8 0.49 7.80 7.09
C PRO A 8 1.91 7.25 6.94
N ASN A 9 2.92 7.98 7.42
CA ASN A 9 4.29 7.51 7.48
C ASN A 9 5.04 8.02 8.73
N ASP A 10 6.05 7.26 9.14
CA ASP A 10 6.84 7.52 10.35
C ASP A 10 7.63 8.84 10.29
N PHE A 11 8.03 9.31 9.09
CA PHE A 11 8.72 10.59 8.95
C PHE A 11 7.80 11.74 9.35
N ALA A 12 6.57 11.76 8.84
CA ALA A 12 5.58 12.75 9.18
C ALA A 12 5.28 12.76 10.68
N TYR A 13 5.13 11.57 11.27
CA TYR A 13 4.94 11.44 12.72
C TYR A 13 6.10 12.03 13.50
N TRP A 14 7.33 11.63 13.19
CA TRP A 14 8.51 12.07 13.92
C TRP A 14 8.76 13.57 13.78
N VAL A 15 8.65 14.12 12.57
CA VAL A 15 8.80 15.56 12.33
C VAL A 15 7.77 16.37 13.13
N SER A 16 6.52 15.92 13.17
CA SER A 16 5.44 16.60 13.90
C SER A 16 5.62 16.52 15.42
N HIS A 17 5.84 15.31 15.95
CA HIS A 17 5.76 15.03 17.39
C HIS A 17 7.11 15.15 18.12
N THR A 18 8.22 15.01 17.41
CA THR A 18 9.56 15.12 17.98
C THR A 18 10.19 16.48 17.69
N LEU A 19 10.13 16.94 16.44
CA LEU A 19 10.71 18.23 16.07
C LEU A 19 9.75 19.41 16.28
N GLY A 20 8.44 19.16 16.29
CA GLY A 20 7.42 20.23 16.36
C GLY A 20 7.23 20.98 15.04
N GLU A 21 7.68 20.40 13.93
CA GLU A 21 7.60 20.94 12.58
C GLU A 21 6.27 20.53 11.92
N TYR A 22 5.15 21.07 12.41
CA TYR A 22 3.82 20.63 11.97
C TYR A 22 3.58 20.81 10.46
N LYS A 23 4.06 21.90 9.86
CA LYS A 23 3.91 22.16 8.41
C LYS A 23 4.56 21.04 7.58
N LEU A 24 5.84 20.74 7.83
CA LEU A 24 6.54 19.65 7.15
C LEU A 24 5.90 18.29 7.45
N GLY A 25 5.40 18.10 8.67
CA GLY A 25 4.63 16.92 9.06
C GLY A 25 3.37 16.71 8.21
N GLU A 26 2.60 17.77 7.95
CA GLU A 26 1.42 17.74 7.08
C GLU A 26 1.80 17.49 5.62
N GLU A 27 2.85 18.16 5.12
CA GLU A 27 3.35 17.96 3.75
C GLU A 27 3.79 16.51 3.52
N LEU A 28 4.55 15.93 4.45
CA LEU A 28 4.95 14.54 4.41
C LEU A 28 3.77 13.58 4.55
N SER A 29 2.74 13.93 5.34
CA SER A 29 1.52 13.14 5.48
C SER A 29 0.68 13.14 4.19
N SER A 30 0.77 14.18 3.38
CA SER A 30 0.00 14.30 2.13
C SER A 30 0.52 13.44 0.98
N ILE A 31 1.68 12.80 1.13
CA ILE A 31 2.27 11.93 0.10
C ILE A 31 1.43 10.66 -0.03
N ASP A 32 0.72 10.53 -1.16
CA ASP A 32 -0.01 9.31 -1.49
C ASP A 32 0.93 8.22 -2.01
N ILE A 33 1.19 7.22 -1.18
CA ILE A 33 2.07 6.08 -1.50
C ILE A 33 1.55 5.30 -2.71
N CYS A 34 0.24 5.30 -2.97
CA CYS A 34 -0.37 4.57 -4.08
C CYS A 34 -0.07 5.17 -5.45
N GLU A 35 0.41 6.41 -5.54
CA GLU A 35 0.83 7.06 -6.80
C GLU A 35 2.19 6.57 -7.30
N PHE A 36 2.97 5.89 -6.46
CA PHE A 36 4.33 5.48 -6.77
C PHE A 36 4.40 4.02 -7.21
N SER A 37 5.14 3.77 -8.28
CA SER A 37 5.33 2.42 -8.85
C SER A 37 6.56 1.71 -8.28
N ALA A 38 7.51 2.47 -7.74
CA ALA A 38 8.72 1.97 -7.12
C ALA A 38 9.06 2.72 -5.82
N ILE A 39 9.65 1.99 -4.87
CA ILE A 39 10.10 2.55 -3.58
C ILE A 39 11.12 3.69 -3.75
N ARG A 40 11.88 3.65 -4.86
CA ARG A 40 12.82 4.72 -5.22
C ARG A 40 12.09 6.03 -5.47
N GLU A 41 11.01 6.02 -6.23
CA GLU A 41 10.23 7.22 -6.58
C GLU A 41 9.62 7.84 -5.32
N LEU A 42 9.06 7.01 -4.44
CA LEU A 42 8.54 7.46 -3.14
C LEU A 42 9.65 8.12 -2.30
N ARG A 43 10.84 7.51 -2.25
CA ARG A 43 11.99 8.08 -1.53
C ARG A 43 12.40 9.44 -2.11
N GLU A 44 12.51 9.56 -3.43
CA GLU A 44 12.85 10.85 -4.05
C GLU A 44 11.78 11.91 -3.73
N LYS A 45 10.49 11.54 -3.74
CA LYS A 45 9.42 12.48 -3.36
C LYS A 45 9.55 12.96 -1.91
N ILE A 46 9.83 12.06 -0.97
CA ILE A 46 10.05 12.42 0.45
C ILE A 46 11.23 13.38 0.58
N ILE A 47 12.33 13.10 -0.12
CA ILE A 47 13.52 13.97 -0.13
C ILE A 47 13.15 15.36 -0.65
N THR A 48 12.48 15.45 -1.81
CA THR A 48 12.06 16.72 -2.40
C THR A 48 11.20 17.55 -1.43
N VAL A 49 10.22 16.93 -0.77
CA VAL A 49 9.37 17.63 0.21
C VAL A 49 10.20 18.22 1.36
N ILE A 50 11.17 17.45 1.88
CA ILE A 50 12.05 17.93 2.95
C ILE A 50 12.95 19.07 2.45
N GLU A 51 13.58 18.91 1.27
CA GLU A 51 14.47 19.92 0.70
C GLU A 51 13.75 21.23 0.38
N ASP A 52 12.56 21.15 -0.20
CA ASP A 52 11.72 22.31 -0.51
C ASP A 52 11.33 23.05 0.77
N HIS A 53 10.87 22.33 1.81
CA HIS A 53 10.53 22.96 3.10
C HIS A 53 11.76 23.61 3.76
N LEU A 54 12.93 22.98 3.71
CA LEU A 54 14.16 23.54 4.25
C LEU A 54 14.63 24.78 3.47
N PHE A 55 14.38 24.83 2.16
CA PHE A 55 14.71 25.98 1.32
C PHE A 55 13.76 27.16 1.55
N GLU A 56 12.45 26.89 1.69
CA GLU A 56 11.44 27.91 1.94
C GLU A 56 11.45 28.44 3.37
N SER A 57 11.81 27.59 4.34
CA SER A 57 11.82 27.97 5.75
C SER A 57 13.00 28.89 6.06
N MET A 58 12.70 30.10 6.51
CA MET A 58 13.68 31.00 7.11
C MET A 58 13.88 30.73 8.62
N GLU A 59 13.23 29.71 9.18
CA GLU A 59 13.37 29.35 10.59
C GLU A 59 14.70 28.62 10.87
N PRO A 60 15.27 28.75 12.08
CA PRO A 60 16.40 27.94 12.49
C PRO A 60 16.07 26.45 12.48
N LEU A 61 17.04 25.62 12.08
CA LEU A 61 16.91 24.17 12.14
C LEU A 61 16.62 23.70 13.57
N ARG A 62 15.65 22.79 13.68
CA ARG A 62 15.32 22.09 14.93
C ARG A 62 16.10 20.79 15.02
N TYR A 63 16.51 20.46 16.24
CA TYR A 63 17.26 19.25 16.53
C TYR A 63 16.44 18.32 17.41
N ALA A 64 16.51 17.03 17.10
CA ALA A 64 15.87 16.01 17.93
C ALA A 64 16.49 16.00 19.34
N PRO A 65 15.68 15.95 20.40
CA PRO A 65 16.19 15.69 21.73
C PRO A 65 16.93 14.35 21.79
N ARG A 66 17.93 14.25 22.67
CA ARG A 66 18.66 13.01 22.91
C ARG A 66 17.69 11.86 23.24
N GLY A 67 17.85 10.73 22.56
CA GLY A 67 16.98 9.55 22.73
C GLY A 67 15.65 9.64 21.98
N LYS A 68 15.46 10.66 21.13
CA LYS A 68 14.34 10.79 20.21
C LYS A 68 14.81 10.96 18.76
N GLU A 69 16.03 10.51 18.45
CA GLU A 69 16.53 10.49 17.09
C GLU A 69 15.63 9.62 16.19
N PHE A 70 15.56 9.92 14.89
CA PHE A 70 14.84 9.06 13.96
C PHE A 70 15.62 7.76 13.75
N GLU A 71 15.01 6.62 14.02
CA GLU A 71 15.62 5.31 13.82
C GLU A 71 15.24 4.73 12.46
N PHE A 72 16.23 4.61 11.56
CA PHE A 72 16.01 3.96 10.27
C PHE A 72 16.03 2.44 10.43
N ILE A 73 14.87 1.82 10.20
CA ILE A 73 14.71 0.36 10.25
C ILE A 73 14.56 -0.19 8.83
N ARG A 74 15.22 -1.32 8.56
CA ARG A 74 15.05 -2.08 7.32
C ARG A 74 14.27 -3.36 7.59
N ALA A 75 13.24 -3.60 6.78
CA ALA A 75 12.52 -4.87 6.77
C ALA A 75 13.14 -5.88 5.77
N HIS A 76 13.08 -7.16 6.11
CA HIS A 76 13.41 -8.28 5.23
C HIS A 76 12.19 -9.20 5.09
N SER A 77 11.65 -9.30 3.88
CA SER A 77 10.51 -10.17 3.57
C SER A 77 10.97 -11.55 3.13
N PHE A 78 10.28 -12.58 3.60
CA PHE A 78 10.48 -13.97 3.17
C PHE A 78 9.18 -14.50 2.56
N VAL A 79 9.25 -14.95 1.30
CA VAL A 79 8.10 -15.47 0.58
C VAL A 79 8.07 -16.99 0.72
N MET A 80 6.92 -17.53 1.15
CA MET A 80 6.70 -18.97 1.29
C MET A 80 5.48 -19.42 0.50
N HIS A 81 5.54 -20.63 -0.06
CA HIS A 81 4.40 -21.23 -0.73
C HIS A 81 3.33 -21.66 0.27
N THR A 82 2.10 -21.19 0.07
CA THR A 82 0.94 -21.52 0.93
C THR A 82 0.27 -22.84 0.53
N GLY A 83 0.61 -23.40 -0.63
CA GLY A 83 0.00 -24.61 -1.18
C GLY A 83 -1.33 -24.40 -1.92
N PHE A 84 -1.94 -23.22 -1.80
CA PHE A 84 -3.17 -22.87 -2.53
C PHE A 84 -2.87 -22.52 -3.99
N LYS A 85 -3.70 -23.02 -4.91
CA LYS A 85 -3.62 -22.75 -6.35
C LYS A 85 -5.01 -22.62 -6.91
N ALA A 86 -5.26 -21.59 -7.70
CA ALA A 86 -6.50 -21.37 -8.42
C ALA A 86 -6.27 -21.47 -9.93
N ARG A 87 -7.21 -22.07 -10.64
CA ARG A 87 -7.29 -22.10 -12.12
C ARG A 87 -8.56 -21.44 -12.64
N THR A 88 -9.57 -21.30 -11.80
CA THR A 88 -10.83 -20.64 -12.14
C THR A 88 -11.17 -19.57 -11.12
N LEU A 89 -12.15 -18.72 -11.45
CA LEU A 89 -12.60 -17.66 -10.56
C LEU A 89 -13.30 -18.23 -9.31
N GLU A 90 -14.00 -19.35 -9.44
CA GLU A 90 -14.64 -20.07 -8.34
C GLU A 90 -13.61 -20.64 -7.36
N GLU A 91 -12.55 -21.28 -7.88
CA GLU A 91 -11.44 -21.76 -7.05
C GLU A 91 -10.76 -20.60 -6.33
N PHE A 92 -10.51 -19.49 -7.04
CA PHE A 92 -9.90 -18.30 -6.47
C PHE A 92 -10.74 -17.72 -5.34
N LEU A 93 -12.06 -17.62 -5.54
CA LEU A 93 -12.99 -17.14 -4.52
C LEU A 93 -13.01 -18.04 -3.28
N ALA A 94 -13.05 -19.37 -3.46
CA ALA A 94 -12.96 -20.31 -2.36
C ALA A 94 -11.62 -20.26 -1.61
N ILE A 95 -10.55 -19.85 -2.28
CA ILE A 95 -9.21 -19.67 -1.70
C ILE A 95 -9.12 -18.33 -0.93
N LEU A 96 -9.71 -17.24 -1.44
CA LEU A 96 -9.75 -15.94 -0.75
C LEU A 96 -10.37 -16.03 0.65
N GLU A 97 -11.36 -16.91 0.83
CA GLU A 97 -11.97 -17.18 2.14
C GLU A 97 -11.03 -17.92 3.12
N LYS A 98 -9.96 -18.56 2.63
CA LYS A 98 -9.08 -19.43 3.42
C LYS A 98 -7.69 -18.86 3.66
N ILE A 99 -7.15 -18.08 2.72
CA ILE A 99 -5.78 -17.55 2.84
C ILE A 99 -5.68 -16.52 3.97
N THR A 100 -4.47 -16.30 4.45
CA THR A 100 -4.21 -15.27 5.46
C THR A 100 -4.27 -13.88 4.85
N ILE A 101 -4.56 -12.87 5.68
CA ILE A 101 -4.46 -11.45 5.28
C ILE A 101 -3.07 -11.08 4.75
N HIS A 102 -2.02 -11.76 5.23
CA HIS A 102 -0.65 -11.54 4.77
C HIS A 102 -0.46 -11.96 3.31
N SER A 103 -1.15 -13.02 2.86
CA SER A 103 -1.14 -13.42 1.45
C SER A 103 -1.86 -12.38 0.58
N ILE A 104 -2.96 -11.82 1.08
CA ILE A 104 -3.69 -10.74 0.38
C ILE A 104 -2.82 -9.49 0.30
N TYR A 105 -2.20 -9.08 1.41
CA TYR A 105 -1.26 -7.98 1.47
C TYR A 105 -0.11 -8.17 0.47
N PHE A 106 0.51 -9.36 0.44
CA PHE A 106 1.59 -9.67 -0.48
C PHE A 106 1.16 -9.50 -1.95
N HIS A 107 0.01 -10.06 -2.33
CA HIS A 107 -0.45 -10.06 -3.72
C HIS A 107 -1.11 -8.75 -4.17
N ILE A 108 -1.73 -7.99 -3.28
CA ILE A 108 -2.35 -6.70 -3.59
C ILE A 108 -1.35 -5.55 -3.47
N PHE A 109 -0.61 -5.50 -2.36
CA PHE A 109 0.18 -4.35 -1.98
C PHE A 109 1.64 -4.51 -2.41
N GLU A 110 2.33 -5.52 -1.85
CA GLU A 110 3.77 -5.70 -2.10
C GLU A 110 4.06 -5.97 -3.59
N ALA A 111 3.14 -6.66 -4.27
CA ALA A 111 3.21 -6.90 -5.71
C ALA A 111 3.34 -5.62 -6.55
N ARG A 112 2.66 -4.52 -6.19
CA ARG A 112 2.70 -3.27 -6.96
C ARG A 112 4.10 -2.66 -6.97
N LEU A 113 4.74 -2.64 -5.80
CA LEU A 113 6.10 -2.13 -5.62
C LEU A 113 7.17 -3.12 -6.13
N ARG A 114 6.92 -4.43 -5.99
CA ARG A 114 7.84 -5.49 -6.43
C ARG A 114 7.88 -5.66 -7.94
N LEU A 115 6.75 -5.51 -8.62
CA LEU A 115 6.65 -5.71 -10.06
C LEU A 115 7.06 -4.48 -10.87
N GLU A 116 7.15 -3.30 -10.25
CA GLU A 116 7.42 -2.00 -10.93
C GLU A 116 6.46 -1.73 -12.10
N LYS A 117 5.29 -2.38 -12.10
CA LYS A 117 4.27 -2.28 -13.14
C LYS A 117 3.00 -1.58 -12.66
N GLY A 118 2.93 -1.21 -11.38
CA GLY A 118 1.78 -0.55 -10.76
C GLY A 118 0.53 -1.42 -10.59
N VAL A 119 0.50 -2.63 -11.16
CA VAL A 119 -0.62 -3.58 -11.10
C VAL A 119 -0.34 -4.67 -10.06
N ASN A 120 -1.38 -5.07 -9.32
CA ASN A 120 -1.29 -6.15 -8.35
C ASN A 120 -1.35 -7.55 -9.00
N ASP A 121 -0.87 -8.59 -8.27
CA ASP A 121 -0.77 -9.95 -8.82
C ASP A 121 -2.14 -10.53 -9.22
N PHE A 122 -3.20 -10.23 -8.47
CA PHE A 122 -4.54 -10.76 -8.74
C PHE A 122 -5.16 -10.16 -9.99
N SER A 123 -5.15 -8.83 -10.13
CA SER A 123 -5.58 -8.14 -11.34
C SER A 123 -4.80 -8.62 -12.55
N PHE A 124 -3.47 -8.74 -12.43
CA PHE A 124 -2.63 -9.23 -13.53
C PHE A 124 -3.00 -10.64 -13.96
N TRP A 125 -3.22 -11.56 -13.01
CA TRP A 125 -3.62 -12.94 -13.32
C TRP A 125 -5.01 -13.01 -13.94
N ILE A 126 -6.00 -12.30 -13.39
CA ILE A 126 -7.38 -12.27 -13.91
C ILE A 126 -7.42 -11.75 -15.35
N ASP A 127 -6.68 -10.69 -15.64
CA ASP A 127 -6.60 -10.14 -17.00
C ASP A 127 -5.94 -11.13 -17.98
N THR A 128 -4.72 -11.55 -17.66
CA THR A 128 -3.87 -12.29 -18.61
C THR A 128 -4.19 -13.78 -18.73
N SER A 129 -4.73 -14.39 -17.67
CA SER A 129 -4.98 -15.84 -17.61
C SER A 129 -6.45 -16.22 -17.71
N LEU A 130 -7.36 -15.37 -17.23
CA LEU A 130 -8.81 -15.61 -17.32
C LEU A 130 -9.49 -14.79 -18.42
N GLY A 131 -8.82 -13.78 -18.98
CA GLY A 131 -9.39 -12.94 -20.04
C GLY A 131 -10.54 -12.05 -19.56
N ALA A 132 -10.51 -11.63 -18.29
CA ALA A 132 -11.55 -10.80 -17.67
C ALA A 132 -11.03 -9.39 -17.33
N PRO A 133 -10.76 -8.53 -18.34
CA PRO A 133 -10.10 -7.24 -18.15
C PRO A 133 -10.92 -6.25 -17.31
N GLU A 134 -12.25 -6.25 -17.42
CA GLU A 134 -13.10 -5.34 -16.63
C GLU A 134 -13.06 -5.69 -15.13
N LEU A 135 -13.07 -6.98 -14.80
CA LEU A 135 -12.91 -7.45 -13.43
C LEU A 135 -11.51 -7.12 -12.90
N ALA A 136 -10.47 -7.36 -13.71
CA ALA A 136 -9.10 -7.02 -13.36
C ALA A 136 -8.95 -5.52 -13.05
N LYS A 137 -9.55 -4.66 -13.86
CA LYS A 137 -9.58 -3.21 -13.68
C LYS A 137 -10.32 -2.79 -12.42
N ALA A 138 -11.48 -3.40 -12.15
CA ALA A 138 -12.25 -3.13 -10.92
C ALA A 138 -11.47 -3.47 -9.65
N ILE A 139 -10.64 -4.52 -9.69
CA ILE A 139 -9.74 -4.87 -8.57
C ILE A 139 -8.51 -3.95 -8.54
N ALA A 140 -7.98 -3.55 -9.69
CA ALA A 140 -6.76 -2.75 -9.79
C ALA A 140 -6.90 -1.34 -9.19
N VAL A 141 -8.11 -0.78 -9.21
CA VAL A 141 -8.41 0.55 -8.65
C VAL A 141 -8.64 0.55 -7.13
N LEU A 142 -8.61 -0.61 -6.48
CA LEU A 142 -8.74 -0.67 -5.02
C LEU A 142 -7.49 -0.07 -4.37
N ASP A 143 -7.69 0.96 -3.54
CA ASP A 143 -6.66 1.48 -2.66
C ASP A 143 -6.60 0.61 -1.39
N PRO A 144 -5.55 -0.21 -1.19
CA PRO A 144 -5.44 -1.09 -0.02
C PRO A 144 -5.34 -0.33 1.30
N TYR A 145 -4.97 0.95 1.32
CA TYR A 145 -4.86 1.73 2.55
C TYR A 145 -6.19 2.30 3.05
N THR A 146 -7.24 2.25 2.23
CA THR A 146 -8.59 2.69 2.62
C THR A 146 -9.39 1.59 3.34
N PHE A 147 -8.84 0.38 3.44
CA PHE A 147 -9.50 -0.77 4.04
C PHE A 147 -8.67 -1.38 5.16
N THR A 148 -9.35 -1.99 6.14
CA THR A 148 -8.68 -3.06 6.91
C THR A 148 -8.41 -4.24 5.98
N MET A 149 -7.39 -5.05 6.27
CA MET A 149 -7.08 -6.19 5.41
C MET A 149 -8.22 -7.19 5.25
N GLU A 150 -9.03 -7.40 6.30
CA GLU A 150 -10.25 -8.21 6.20
C GLU A 150 -11.36 -7.51 5.41
N GLY A 151 -11.49 -6.19 5.54
CA GLY A 151 -12.38 -5.40 4.70
C GLY A 151 -12.01 -5.50 3.22
N LEU A 152 -10.70 -5.48 2.90
CA LEU A 152 -10.20 -5.67 1.55
C LEU A 152 -10.51 -7.08 1.03
N ARG A 153 -10.32 -8.13 1.85
CA ARG A 153 -10.72 -9.49 1.51
C ARG A 153 -12.19 -9.54 1.10
N GLN A 154 -13.07 -8.98 1.94
CA GLN A 154 -14.50 -9.01 1.68
C GLN A 154 -14.84 -8.23 0.40
N LYS A 155 -14.23 -7.06 0.20
CA LYS A 155 -14.42 -6.25 -1.00
C LYS A 155 -14.01 -6.99 -2.28
N LEU A 156 -12.88 -7.71 -2.25
CA LEU A 156 -12.43 -8.55 -3.36
C LEU A 156 -13.46 -9.64 -3.67
N ILE A 157 -13.92 -10.36 -2.65
CA ILE A 157 -14.94 -11.41 -2.79
C ILE A 157 -16.22 -10.84 -3.42
N ASP A 158 -16.68 -9.68 -2.95
CA ASP A 158 -17.92 -9.06 -3.45
C ASP A 158 -17.80 -8.63 -4.92
N ILE A 159 -16.67 -8.02 -5.30
CA ILE A 159 -16.39 -7.63 -6.70
C ILE A 159 -16.41 -8.86 -7.62
N ILE A 160 -15.73 -9.93 -7.19
CA ILE A 160 -15.63 -11.18 -7.96
C ILE A 160 -17.00 -11.84 -8.11
N ARG A 161 -17.79 -11.94 -7.03
CA ARG A 161 -19.15 -12.50 -7.08
C ARG A 161 -20.02 -11.73 -8.07
N ASN A 162 -20.06 -10.40 -7.94
CA ASN A 162 -20.92 -9.57 -8.78
C ASN A 162 -20.55 -9.64 -10.27
N SER A 163 -19.27 -9.80 -10.60
CA SER A 163 -18.82 -10.02 -11.98
C SER A 163 -19.30 -11.38 -12.52
N ALA A 164 -19.18 -12.45 -11.73
CA ALA A 164 -19.57 -13.80 -12.14
C ALA A 164 -21.09 -13.95 -12.42
N PHE A 165 -21.93 -13.08 -11.84
CA PHE A 165 -23.37 -13.06 -12.09
C PHE A 165 -23.78 -12.18 -13.29
N THR A 166 -22.86 -11.43 -13.89
CA THR A 166 -23.17 -10.56 -15.04
C THR A 166 -22.93 -11.27 -16.38
N ASP A 167 -22.12 -12.33 -16.38
CA ASP A 167 -21.77 -13.15 -17.56
C ASP A 167 -22.61 -14.44 -17.69
N ALA A 168 -23.66 -14.61 -16.87
CA ALA A 168 -24.59 -15.75 -16.88
C ALA A 168 -26.00 -15.33 -17.34
#